data_AF-A0A2C9K6C5-F1
#
_entry.id   AF-A0A2C9K6C5-F1
#
_cell.length_a   1.000
_cell.length_b   1.000
_cell.length_c   1.000
_cell.angle_alpha   90.00
_cell.angle_beta   90.00
_cell.angle_gamma   90.00
#
_symmetry.space_group_name_H-M   'P 1'
#
loop_
_entity.id
_entity.type
_entity.pdbx_description
1 polymer ?
#
loop_
_entity_poly.entity_id
_entity_poly.type
_entity_poly.pdbx_seq_one_letter_code
_entity_poly.pdbx_strand_id
1 'polypeptide(L)'
;MSVFSLTDQDNYDQFCQQQDAVQVCVEHYRGDCEDTTAVDVANSFVDTLEFLCSDEGNDVLTTLSNSPCASEEDVQNSALTDVQVCFETFQTEFQVQALKEISEGRFLENINMCPFLSTLKTCVNGALTTTCGDGLSPVMDRLWELNQASTPELAGNC
;
A
#
# COMPACT_ATOMS: atom_id res chain seq x y z
N MET A 1 12.72 -2.07 -6.01
CA MET A 1 12.62 -3.54 -5.88
C MET A 1 11.14 -3.87 -5.87
N SER A 2 10.67 -4.79 -6.72
CA SER A 2 9.24 -5.10 -6.83
C SER A 2 8.84 -6.14 -5.78
N VAL A 3 7.62 -6.13 -5.25
CA VAL A 3 7.16 -7.18 -4.32
C VAL A 3 7.28 -8.58 -4.94
N PHE A 4 7.13 -8.68 -6.25
CA PHE A 4 7.31 -9.94 -6.98
C PHE A 4 8.76 -10.45 -6.98
N SER A 5 9.76 -9.57 -6.79
CA SER A 5 11.16 -10.03 -6.63
C SER A 5 11.43 -10.69 -5.28
N LEU A 6 10.54 -10.51 -4.30
CA LEU A 6 10.58 -11.19 -3.00
C LEU A 6 9.96 -12.60 -3.05
N THR A 7 9.46 -13.04 -4.21
CA THR A 7 9.02 -14.43 -4.41
C THR A 7 10.19 -15.40 -4.59
N ASP A 8 11.40 -14.87 -4.85
CA ASP A 8 12.64 -15.63 -4.85
C ASP A 8 13.20 -15.71 -3.42
N GLN A 9 13.48 -16.92 -2.95
CA GLN A 9 13.86 -17.17 -1.55
C GLN A 9 15.18 -16.47 -1.18
N ASP A 10 16.16 -16.42 -2.07
CA ASP A 10 17.46 -15.77 -1.78
C ASP A 10 17.28 -14.26 -1.62
N ASN A 11 16.46 -13.64 -2.49
CA ASN A 11 16.11 -12.23 -2.36
C ASN A 11 15.28 -11.94 -1.10
N TYR A 12 14.33 -12.84 -0.76
CA TYR A 12 13.52 -12.74 0.45
C TYR A 12 14.39 -12.78 1.72
N ASP A 13 15.26 -13.78 1.83
CA ASP A 13 16.15 -13.94 2.98
C ASP A 13 17.08 -12.73 3.11
N GLN A 14 17.66 -12.26 2.00
CA GLN A 14 18.51 -11.07 2.01
C GLN A 14 17.74 -9.81 2.43
N PHE A 15 16.50 -9.66 1.97
CA PHE A 15 15.62 -8.55 2.32
C PHE A 15 15.29 -8.56 3.83
N CYS A 16 14.88 -9.71 4.37
CA CYS A 16 14.50 -9.84 5.77
C CYS A 16 15.69 -9.78 6.74
N GLN A 17 16.90 -10.12 6.31
CA GLN A 17 18.12 -9.86 7.09
C GLN A 17 18.37 -8.37 7.38
N GLN A 18 17.79 -7.46 6.60
CA GLN A 18 17.92 -6.01 6.82
C GLN A 18 16.86 -5.44 7.76
N GLN A 19 15.83 -6.21 8.13
CA GLN A 19 14.70 -5.73 8.93
C GLN A 19 15.14 -5.07 10.23
N ASP A 20 15.93 -5.77 11.05
CA ASP A 20 16.38 -5.27 12.35
C ASP A 20 17.18 -3.97 12.21
N ALA A 21 18.03 -3.87 11.19
CA ALA A 21 18.84 -2.67 10.95
C ALA A 21 17.97 -1.47 10.57
N VAL A 22 16.93 -1.68 9.75
CA VAL A 22 15.97 -0.63 9.38
C VAL A 22 15.16 -0.19 10.60
N GLN A 23 14.64 -1.14 11.39
CA GLN A 23 13.87 -0.83 12.59
C GLN A 23 14.70 0.00 13.58
N VAL A 24 15.92 -0.42 13.87
CA VAL A 24 16.84 0.33 14.75
C VAL A 24 17.13 1.73 14.20
N CYS A 25 17.28 1.87 12.88
CA CYS A 25 17.49 3.17 12.25
C CYS A 25 16.29 4.10 12.45
N VAL A 26 15.08 3.62 12.17
CA VAL A 26 13.84 4.41 12.34
C VAL A 26 13.63 4.79 13.81
N GLU A 27 13.78 3.84 14.73
CA GLU A 27 13.67 4.09 16.17
C GLU A 27 14.69 5.12 16.67
N HIS A 28 15.93 5.05 16.18
CA HIS A 28 16.99 5.98 16.57
C HIS A 28 16.69 7.43 16.16
N TYR A 29 16.21 7.65 14.94
CA TYR A 29 15.97 9.00 14.40
C TYR A 29 14.57 9.53 14.68
N ARG A 30 13.65 8.70 15.18
CA ARG A 30 12.26 9.09 15.44
C ARG A 30 12.12 10.31 16.34
N GLY A 31 12.92 10.40 17.41
CA GLY A 31 12.86 11.50 18.37
C GLY A 31 13.41 12.83 17.84
N ASP A 32 14.24 12.78 16.80
CA ASP A 32 14.90 13.94 16.19
C ASP A 32 14.12 14.50 14.99
N CYS A 33 13.10 13.79 14.51
CA CYS A 33 12.30 14.19 13.37
C CYS A 33 11.11 15.05 13.80
N GLU A 34 11.12 16.33 13.42
CA GLU A 34 10.00 17.25 13.70
C GLU A 34 8.80 17.01 12.78
N ASP A 35 8.99 16.37 11.64
CA ASP A 35 7.94 16.06 10.67
C ASP A 35 7.23 14.76 11.06
N THR A 36 6.06 14.89 11.69
CA THR A 36 5.23 13.76 12.10
C THR A 36 4.77 12.90 10.92
N THR A 37 4.60 13.49 9.73
CA THR A 37 4.21 12.74 8.53
C THR A 37 5.35 11.82 8.09
N ALA A 38 6.58 12.33 8.12
CA ALA A 38 7.75 11.52 7.81
C ALA A 38 7.95 10.37 8.82
N VAL A 39 7.69 10.61 10.10
CA VAL A 39 7.71 9.58 11.14
C VAL A 39 6.64 8.51 10.90
N ASP A 40 5.40 8.90 10.59
CA ASP A 40 4.30 7.98 10.33
C ASP A 40 4.55 7.12 9.09
N VAL A 41 5.08 7.71 8.01
CA VAL A 41 5.51 6.98 6.81
C VAL A 41 6.63 5.98 7.14
N ALA A 42 7.61 6.37 7.96
CA ALA A 42 8.68 5.47 8.37
C ALA A 42 8.16 4.31 9.22
N ASN A 43 7.22 4.55 10.15
CA ASN A 43 6.59 3.50 10.94
C ASN A 43 5.77 2.55 10.05
N SER A 44 4.98 3.08 9.11
CA SER A 44 4.23 2.24 8.15
C SER A 44 5.15 1.34 7.33
N PHE A 45 6.33 1.85 6.96
CA PHE A 45 7.33 1.06 6.25
C PHE A 45 7.90 -0.06 7.14
N VAL A 46 8.18 0.21 8.42
CA VAL A 46 8.63 -0.81 9.37
C VAL A 46 7.56 -1.87 9.60
N ASP A 47 6.30 -1.47 9.79
CA ASP A 47 5.18 -2.40 9.98
C ASP A 47 4.96 -3.29 8.75
N THR A 48 5.09 -2.71 7.55
CA THR A 48 5.04 -3.46 6.29
C THR A 48 6.19 -4.45 6.17
N LEU A 49 7.40 -4.03 6.55
CA LEU A 49 8.60 -4.87 6.52
C LEU A 49 8.47 -6.04 7.51
N GLU A 50 8.04 -5.78 8.74
CA GLU A 50 7.79 -6.80 9.75
C GLU A 50 6.73 -7.80 9.29
N PHE A 51 5.63 -7.32 8.70
CA PHE A 51 4.62 -8.18 8.13
C PHE A 51 5.19 -9.07 7.02
N LEU A 52 5.89 -8.51 6.03
CA LEU A 52 6.46 -9.28 4.90
C LEU A 52 7.46 -10.34 5.39
N CYS A 53 8.22 -10.04 6.43
CA CYS A 53 9.23 -10.94 7.02
C CYS A 53 8.68 -11.89 8.09
N SER A 54 7.38 -11.83 8.39
CA SER A 54 6.70 -12.79 9.25
C SER A 54 6.32 -14.07 8.51
N ASP A 55 5.96 -15.13 9.25
CA ASP A 55 5.41 -16.36 8.66
C ASP A 55 4.17 -16.07 7.79
N GLU A 56 3.29 -15.16 8.24
CA GLU A 56 2.09 -14.74 7.49
C GLU A 56 2.47 -14.05 6.17
N GLY A 57 3.48 -13.18 6.19
CA GLY A 57 4.01 -12.53 4.99
C GLY A 57 4.65 -13.51 4.02
N ASN A 58 5.37 -14.51 4.52
CA ASN A 58 5.99 -15.56 3.70
C ASN A 58 4.94 -16.44 3.01
N ASP A 59 3.88 -16.83 3.72
CA ASP A 59 2.76 -17.58 3.15
C ASP A 59 2.07 -16.79 2.03
N VAL A 60 1.93 -15.48 2.24
CA VAL A 60 1.45 -14.53 1.25
C VAL A 60 2.37 -14.48 0.02
N LEU A 61 3.68 -14.32 0.20
CA LEU A 61 4.65 -14.27 -0.91
C LEU A 61 4.70 -15.59 -1.68
N THR A 62 4.58 -16.73 -0.99
CA THR A 62 4.46 -18.06 -1.61
C THR A 62 3.17 -18.19 -2.43
N THR A 63 2.07 -17.59 -1.97
CA THR A 63 0.83 -17.53 -2.77
C THR A 63 1.05 -16.69 -4.03
N LEU A 64 1.75 -15.55 -3.89
CA LEU A 64 2.08 -14.67 -5.02
C LEU A 64 3.03 -15.30 -6.03
N SER A 65 4.00 -16.10 -5.59
CA SER A 65 4.95 -16.78 -6.48
C SER A 65 4.25 -17.71 -7.48
N ASN A 66 3.02 -18.14 -7.17
CA ASN A 66 2.19 -18.98 -8.03
C ASN A 66 1.23 -18.17 -8.92
N SER A 67 1.26 -16.84 -8.84
CA SER A 67 0.40 -15.96 -9.66
C SER A 67 1.00 -15.68 -11.04
N PRO A 68 0.17 -15.40 -12.06
CA PRO A 68 0.64 -14.92 -13.37
C PRO A 68 1.58 -13.71 -13.26
N CYS A 69 1.34 -12.80 -12.32
CA CYS A 69 2.16 -11.61 -12.12
C CYS A 69 3.56 -11.87 -11.54
N ALA A 70 3.84 -13.06 -11.00
CA ALA A 70 5.18 -13.42 -10.55
C ALA A 70 6.08 -13.89 -11.71
N SER A 71 5.51 -14.48 -12.76
CA SER A 71 6.27 -15.11 -13.84
C SER A 71 6.21 -14.35 -15.17
N GLU A 72 5.20 -13.50 -15.38
CA GLU A 72 4.95 -12.85 -16.67
C GLU A 72 5.03 -11.33 -16.57
N GLU A 73 6.14 -10.75 -17.05
CA GLU A 73 6.39 -9.29 -17.02
C GLU A 73 5.29 -8.49 -17.72
N ASP A 74 4.74 -9.00 -18.82
CA ASP A 74 3.63 -8.35 -19.54
C ASP A 74 2.36 -8.29 -18.68
N VAL A 75 2.08 -9.34 -17.91
CA VAL A 75 0.93 -9.39 -17.00
C VAL A 75 1.15 -8.44 -15.82
N GLN A 76 2.38 -8.37 -15.29
CA GLN A 76 2.74 -7.39 -14.27
C GLN A 76 2.54 -5.95 -14.77
N ASN A 77 3.02 -5.64 -15.97
CA ASN A 77 2.88 -4.31 -16.58
C ASN A 77 1.40 -3.95 -16.84
N SER A 78 0.59 -4.93 -17.25
CA SER A 78 -0.85 -4.75 -17.38
C SER A 78 -1.50 -4.44 -16.03
N ALA A 79 -1.17 -5.22 -14.99
CA ALA A 79 -1.70 -5.01 -13.64
C ALA A 79 -1.34 -3.62 -13.09
N LEU A 80 -0.10 -3.16 -13.32
CA LEU A 80 0.33 -1.82 -12.95
C LEU A 80 -0.45 -0.73 -13.70
N THR A 81 -0.73 -0.94 -14.99
CA THR A 81 -1.54 -0.03 -15.79
C THR A 81 -2.97 0.05 -15.26
N ASP A 82 -3.58 -1.09 -14.94
CA ASP A 82 -4.94 -1.15 -14.39
C ASP A 82 -5.02 -0.46 -13.01
N VAL A 83 -4.02 -0.69 -12.16
CA VAL A 83 -3.89 0.00 -10.86
C VAL A 83 -3.71 1.52 -11.07
N GLN A 84 -2.92 1.94 -12.06
CA GLN A 84 -2.76 3.36 -12.38
C GLN A 84 -4.10 4.01 -12.77
N VAL A 85 -4.94 3.33 -13.56
CA VAL A 85 -6.29 3.81 -13.89
C VAL A 85 -7.15 4.00 -12.64
N CYS A 86 -7.04 3.12 -11.65
CA CYS A 86 -7.73 3.29 -10.37
C CYS A 86 -7.29 4.58 -9.64
N PHE A 87 -5.98 4.87 -9.62
CA PHE A 87 -5.45 6.11 -9.03
C PHE A 87 -5.89 7.36 -9.79
N GLU A 88 -5.87 7.33 -11.13
CA GLU A 88 -6.33 8.46 -11.95
C GLU A 88 -7.82 8.75 -11.74
N THR A 89 -8.63 7.70 -11.61
CA THR A 89 -10.06 7.81 -11.29
C THR A 89 -10.25 8.44 -9.91
N PHE A 90 -9.57 7.93 -8.89
CA PHE A 90 -9.59 8.49 -7.53
C PHE A 90 -9.21 9.97 -7.52
N GLN A 91 -8.10 10.34 -8.18
CA GLN A 91 -7.65 11.73 -8.24
C GLN A 91 -8.67 12.63 -8.91
N THR A 92 -9.28 12.17 -10.00
CA THR A 92 -10.32 12.91 -10.72
C THR A 92 -11.55 13.13 -9.85
N GLU A 93 -12.06 12.07 -9.20
CA GLU A 93 -13.23 12.16 -8.32
C GLU A 93 -12.98 13.08 -7.12
N PHE A 94 -11.80 12.97 -6.49
CA PHE A 94 -11.41 13.83 -5.39
C PHE A 94 -11.30 15.30 -5.82
N GLN A 95 -10.66 15.58 -6.97
CA GLN A 95 -10.54 16.94 -7.51
C GLN A 95 -11.91 17.56 -7.82
N VAL A 96 -12.84 16.79 -8.40
CA VAL A 96 -14.20 17.25 -8.66
C VAL A 96 -14.92 17.61 -7.36
N GLN A 97 -14.80 16.78 -6.32
CA GLN A 97 -15.38 17.08 -5.01
C GLN A 97 -14.73 18.30 -4.37
N ALA A 98 -13.40 18.42 -4.43
CA ALA A 98 -12.68 19.57 -3.91
C ALA A 98 -13.10 20.88 -4.57
N LEU A 99 -13.23 20.89 -5.90
CA LEU A 99 -13.72 22.04 -6.65
C LEU A 99 -15.15 22.42 -6.25
N LYS A 100 -16.01 21.43 -5.99
CA LYS A 100 -17.37 21.67 -5.52
C LYS A 100 -17.38 22.34 -4.15
N GLU A 101 -16.62 21.83 -3.19
CA GLU A 101 -16.48 22.43 -1.85
C GLU A 101 -15.99 23.88 -1.92
N ILE A 102 -14.95 24.15 -2.71
CA ILE A 102 -14.42 25.50 -2.94
C ILE A 102 -15.48 26.40 -3.57
N SER A 103 -16.25 25.91 -4.55
CA SER A 103 -17.30 26.69 -5.22
C SER A 103 -18.45 27.06 -4.29
N GLU A 104 -18.69 26.24 -3.25
CA GLU A 104 -19.68 26.47 -2.20
C GLU A 104 -19.11 27.28 -1.02
N GLY A 105 -17.85 27.75 -1.11
CA GLY A 105 -17.18 28.52 -0.07
C GLY A 105 -16.80 27.70 1.17
N ARG A 106 -16.72 26.38 1.05
CA ARG A 106 -16.32 25.45 2.12
C ARG A 106 -14.83 25.10 2.00
N PHE A 107 -14.22 24.73 3.13
CA PHE A 107 -12.81 24.32 3.20
C PHE A 107 -12.65 22.85 2.81
N LEU A 108 -11.46 22.49 2.28
CA LEU A 108 -11.11 21.13 1.88
C LEU A 108 -11.16 20.12 3.03
N GLU A 109 -10.96 20.60 4.27
CA GLU A 109 -11.07 19.81 5.51
C GLU A 109 -12.45 19.17 5.69
N ASN A 110 -13.48 19.64 4.98
CA ASN A 110 -14.83 19.06 5.03
C ASN A 110 -15.01 17.85 4.12
N ILE A 111 -14.02 17.51 3.29
CA ILE A 111 -14.11 16.35 2.40
C ILE A 111 -13.84 15.09 3.22
N ASN A 112 -14.85 14.25 3.35
CA ASN A 112 -14.68 12.91 3.88
C ASN A 112 -13.90 12.05 2.87
N MET A 113 -12.67 11.66 3.21
CA MET A 113 -11.80 10.85 2.36
C MET A 113 -12.18 9.37 2.31
N CYS A 114 -12.89 8.85 3.31
CA CYS A 114 -13.16 7.41 3.42
C CYS A 114 -13.85 6.78 2.22
N PRO A 115 -14.91 7.39 1.63
CA PRO A 115 -15.54 6.82 0.45
C PRO A 115 -14.57 6.71 -0.74
N PHE A 116 -13.70 7.71 -0.94
CA PHE A 116 -12.73 7.71 -2.02
C PHE A 116 -11.66 6.63 -1.82
N LEU A 117 -11.14 6.49 -0.60
CA LEU A 117 -10.18 5.44 -0.25
C LEU A 117 -10.79 4.04 -0.38
N SER A 118 -12.05 3.86 0.03
CA SER A 118 -12.78 2.59 -0.14
C SER A 118 -12.97 2.24 -1.62
N THR A 119 -13.31 3.21 -2.47
CA THR A 119 -13.44 3.01 -3.92
C THR A 119 -12.08 2.66 -4.52
N LEU A 120 -11.02 3.37 -4.14
CA LEU A 120 -9.66 3.09 -4.60
C LEU A 120 -9.22 1.67 -4.22
N LYS A 121 -9.41 1.28 -2.95
CA LYS A 121 -9.13 -0.09 -2.47
C LYS A 121 -9.86 -1.14 -3.31
N THR A 122 -11.16 -0.95 -3.50
CA THR A 122 -12.00 -1.88 -4.28
C THR A 122 -11.53 -1.99 -5.72
N CYS A 123 -11.20 -0.86 -6.36
CA CYS A 123 -10.70 -0.82 -7.73
C CYS A 123 -9.36 -1.55 -7.85
N VAL A 124 -8.39 -1.23 -6.98
CA VAL A 124 -7.06 -1.83 -6.98
C VAL A 124 -7.14 -3.35 -6.76
N ASN A 125 -7.89 -3.80 -5.76
CA ASN A 125 -8.09 -5.23 -5.52
C ASN A 125 -8.77 -5.91 -6.72
N GLY A 126 -9.77 -5.28 -7.33
CA GLY A 126 -10.44 -5.81 -8.52
C GLY A 126 -9.52 -5.93 -9.73
N ALA A 127 -8.70 -4.91 -9.99
CA ALA A 127 -7.70 -4.90 -11.05
C ALA A 127 -6.65 -6.01 -10.84
N LEU A 128 -6.07 -6.06 -9.64
CA LEU A 128 -5.05 -7.05 -9.30
C LEU A 128 -5.61 -8.47 -9.30
N THR A 129 -6.84 -8.69 -8.83
CA THR A 129 -7.51 -10.00 -8.88
C THR A 129 -7.76 -10.43 -10.32
N THR A 130 -8.19 -9.51 -11.18
CA THR A 130 -8.49 -9.81 -12.59
C THR A 130 -7.23 -10.20 -13.36
N THR A 131 -6.12 -9.50 -13.11
CA THR A 131 -4.89 -9.63 -13.90
C THR A 131 -3.90 -10.62 -13.29
N CYS A 132 -3.76 -10.62 -11.96
CA CYS A 132 -2.84 -11.49 -11.22
C CYS A 132 -3.52 -12.69 -10.54
N GLY A 133 -4.85 -12.80 -10.60
CA GLY A 133 -5.61 -13.85 -9.91
C GLY A 133 -5.89 -13.56 -8.43
N ASP A 134 -6.74 -14.41 -7.84
CA ASP A 134 -7.33 -14.20 -6.50
C ASP A 134 -6.31 -14.17 -5.35
N GLY A 135 -5.12 -14.73 -5.55
CA GLY A 135 -4.08 -14.83 -4.52
C GLY A 135 -3.52 -13.48 -4.05
N LEU A 136 -3.67 -12.41 -4.85
CA LEU A 136 -3.11 -11.09 -4.55
C LEU A 136 -4.07 -10.19 -3.73
N SER A 137 -5.38 -10.43 -3.76
CA SER A 137 -6.35 -9.61 -3.00
C SER A 137 -6.11 -9.65 -1.48
N PRO A 138 -5.93 -10.81 -0.83
CA PRO A 138 -5.71 -10.85 0.63
C PRO A 138 -4.43 -10.12 1.06
N VAL A 139 -3.40 -10.15 0.22
CA VAL A 139 -2.13 -9.44 0.45
C VAL A 139 -2.36 -7.95 0.46
N MET A 140 -3.06 -7.45 -0.56
CA MET A 140 -3.35 -6.04 -0.71
C MET A 140 -4.29 -5.54 0.37
N ASP A 141 -5.27 -6.35 0.79
CA ASP A 141 -6.12 -6.05 1.93
C ASP A 141 -5.30 -5.85 3.20
N ARG A 142 -4.35 -6.76 3.47
CA ARG A 142 -3.50 -6.69 4.65
C ARG A 142 -2.55 -5.49 4.61
N LEU A 143 -1.90 -5.23 3.48
CA LEU A 143 -1.05 -4.06 3.28
C LEU A 143 -1.84 -2.75 3.43
N TRP A 144 -3.09 -2.73 2.96
CA TRP A 144 -3.98 -1.58 3.11
C TRP A 144 -4.30 -1.31 4.60
N GLU A 145 -4.61 -2.35 5.37
CA GLU A 145 -4.86 -2.24 6.81
C GLU A 145 -3.66 -1.70 7.59
N LEU A 146 -2.45 -2.18 7.29
CA LEU A 146 -1.21 -1.71 7.92
C LEU A 146 -0.97 -0.22 7.65
N ASN A 147 -1.16 0.21 6.39
CA ASN A 147 -1.01 1.61 6.02
C ASN A 147 -2.06 2.52 6.68
N GLN A 148 -3.31 2.04 6.83
CA GLN A 148 -4.33 2.79 7.56
C GLN A 148 -3.99 2.92 9.04
N ALA A 149 -3.59 1.84 9.71
CA ALA A 149 -3.22 1.88 11.14
C ALA A 149 -2.07 2.85 11.43
N SER A 150 -1.13 2.99 10.49
CA SER A 150 0.06 3.83 10.61
C SER A 150 -0.18 5.31 10.34
N THR A 151 -1.36 5.69 9.84
CA THR A 151 -1.67 7.08 9.47
C THR A 151 -2.94 7.56 10.18
N PRO A 152 -2.90 7.87 11.50
CA PRO A 152 -4.09 8.13 12.31
C PRO A 152 -5.00 9.25 11.79
N GLU A 153 -4.42 10.23 11.09
CA GLU A 153 -5.16 11.33 10.45
C GLU A 153 -6.03 10.88 9.26
N LEU A 154 -5.63 9.80 8.59
CA LEU A 154 -6.44 9.10 7.58
C LEU A 154 -7.26 7.96 8.20
N ALA A 155 -6.80 7.39 9.32
CA ALA A 155 -7.45 6.30 10.07
C ALA A 155 -8.63 6.76 10.95
N GLY A 156 -9.07 8.01 10.83
CA GLY A 156 -10.30 8.53 11.43
C GLY A 156 -11.56 7.86 10.85
N ASN A 157 -11.68 6.53 11.04
CA ASN A 157 -12.75 5.63 10.62
C ASN A 157 -13.00 5.51 9.11
N CYS A 158 -11.91 5.28 8.37
CA CYS A 158 -11.93 4.45 7.16
C CYS A 158 -11.24 3.12 7.52
#